data_AF-A0A348UTA9-F1
#
_entry.id   AF-A0A348UTA9-F1
#
_cell.length_a   1.000
_cell.length_b   1.000
_cell.length_c   1.000
_cell.angle_alpha   90.00
_cell.angle_beta   90.00
_cell.angle_gamma   90.00
#
_symmetry.space_group_name_H-M   'P 1'
#
loop_
_entity.id
_entity.type
_entity.pdbx_description
1 polymer ?
#
loop_
_entity_poly.entity_id
_entity_poly.type
_entity_poly.pdbx_seq_one_letter_code
_entity_poly.pdbx_strand_id
1 'polypeptide(L)'
;MSQLKEIAATISNYIKSGIENLNEDRTKNIFKKLGIAVVPEIRLESIENIDGAAQTVGYPVVLKGIAKQILHKTEAGMVEVGITNEVHLKKAAQRMKSRAGESFEAFLVQPQLQGRREFTAGIFKDPHFGPVIMFGVGGVLTEALKDMVLRLAPLSDADLDDMLDNLKANALLGSFRGEAAVNRPELKSVLRGLSDLAMACPGIREIDINPLIISPDGSPVAVDGLMILEKTESCDACVHRKINFKALYSTFYPKTIAFVGASALPGKWGHLLPTNAYAGGFKGKIFLINPKDGKIMGRHVYKTIGDIEGDVDLAVVTVPAARVMDLIPLLEKKHVKGMVLITSGFREVGDQGRQLEDEIMAAARKAGILVIGPNTMGLCNPHASLYVSGANALPLPGSTALVSQSGNLGTQLLAFAEQQGIGIRVFVGSGNEAMITIEDYMQALEPDELTRTVVLYIESVKDGRRFFESAAQLSKNKPVVVLKGGRTQVGER
;
A
#
# COMPACT_ATOMS: atom_id res chain seq x y z
N MET A 1 -10.19 21.73 14.85
CA MET A 1 -10.03 20.41 15.54
C MET A 1 -11.26 19.95 16.33
N SER A 2 -12.07 20.81 16.97
CA SER A 2 -13.28 20.35 17.69
C SER A 2 -14.34 19.77 16.75
N GLN A 3 -14.61 20.45 15.63
CA GLN A 3 -15.63 20.05 14.65
C GLN A 3 -15.33 18.69 14.00
N LEU A 4 -14.06 18.42 13.62
CA LEU A 4 -13.66 17.12 13.06
C LEU A 4 -13.85 15.97 14.08
N LYS A 5 -13.59 16.21 15.36
CA LYS A 5 -13.84 15.22 16.42
C LYS A 5 -15.33 14.93 16.59
N GLU A 6 -16.19 15.94 16.50
CA GLU A 6 -17.64 15.77 16.57
C GLU A 6 -18.18 14.99 15.37
N ILE A 7 -17.66 15.27 14.17
CA ILE A 7 -17.98 14.50 12.96
C ILE A 7 -17.56 13.04 13.14
N ALA A 8 -16.32 12.82 13.59
CA ALA A 8 -15.81 11.47 13.82
C ALA A 8 -16.63 10.69 14.87
N ALA A 9 -17.06 11.35 15.95
CA ALA A 9 -17.95 10.77 16.94
C ALA A 9 -19.32 10.41 16.33
N THR A 10 -19.86 11.28 15.48
CA THR A 10 -21.13 11.03 14.77
C THR A 10 -21.03 9.77 13.89
N ILE A 11 -19.97 9.66 13.09
CA ILE A 11 -19.74 8.51 12.21
C ILE A 11 -19.51 7.24 13.03
N SER A 12 -18.72 7.33 14.10
CA SER A 12 -18.48 6.20 15.01
C SER A 12 -19.78 5.69 15.64
N ASN A 13 -20.72 6.59 15.95
CA ASN A 13 -22.03 6.19 16.46
C ASN A 13 -22.87 5.46 15.40
N TYR A 14 -22.84 5.91 14.14
CA TYR A 14 -23.50 5.18 13.04
C TYR A 14 -22.96 3.75 12.90
N ILE A 15 -21.63 3.58 12.94
CA ILE A 15 -20.98 2.26 12.89
C ILE A 15 -21.44 1.39 14.06
N LYS A 16 -21.44 1.93 15.29
CA LYS A 16 -21.90 1.22 16.49
C LYS A 16 -23.37 0.82 16.42
N SER A 17 -24.19 1.62 15.76
CA SER A 17 -25.60 1.32 15.50
C SER A 17 -25.84 0.37 14.32
N GLY A 18 -24.78 -0.16 13.70
CA GLY A 18 -24.89 -1.11 12.58
C GLY A 18 -25.28 -0.47 11.25
N ILE A 19 -25.11 0.85 11.10
CA ILE A 19 -25.37 1.55 9.84
C ILE A 19 -24.11 1.46 8.97
N GLU A 20 -24.23 0.76 7.85
CA GLU A 20 -23.13 0.55 6.88
C GLU A 20 -23.19 1.52 5.70
N ASN A 21 -24.35 2.12 5.43
CA ASN A 21 -24.53 3.05 4.30
C ASN A 21 -25.24 4.32 4.78
N LEU A 22 -24.66 5.48 4.48
CA LEU A 22 -25.30 6.77 4.67
C LEU A 22 -25.84 7.27 3.34
N ASN A 23 -27.14 7.54 3.34
CA ASN A 23 -27.85 8.20 2.25
C ASN A 23 -27.39 9.67 2.07
N GLU A 24 -27.81 10.28 0.96
CA GLU A 24 -27.30 11.56 0.48
C GLU A 24 -27.48 12.73 1.46
N ASP A 25 -28.63 12.84 2.12
CA ASP A 25 -28.90 13.92 3.05
C ASP A 25 -28.01 13.83 4.30
N ARG A 26 -27.81 12.61 4.83
CA ARG A 26 -26.88 12.40 5.95
C ARG A 26 -25.44 12.67 5.55
N THR A 27 -25.02 12.17 4.38
CA THR A 27 -23.66 12.36 3.86
C THR A 27 -23.37 13.85 3.61
N LYS A 28 -24.29 14.59 2.99
CA LYS A 28 -24.12 16.03 2.77
C LYS A 28 -24.16 16.85 4.06
N ASN A 29 -24.87 16.41 5.08
CA ASN A 29 -24.77 17.03 6.40
C ASN A 29 -23.37 16.85 7.01
N ILE A 30 -22.68 15.74 6.75
CA ILE A 30 -21.26 15.59 7.12
C ILE A 30 -20.40 16.54 6.29
N PHE A 31 -20.63 16.66 4.98
CA PHE A 31 -19.90 17.59 4.10
C PHE A 31 -20.05 19.05 4.55
N LYS A 32 -21.27 19.50 4.87
CA LYS A 32 -21.52 20.84 5.45
C LYS A 32 -20.69 21.07 6.72
N LYS A 33 -20.64 20.08 7.61
CA LYS A 33 -19.85 20.15 8.84
C LYS A 33 -18.34 20.12 8.57
N LEU A 34 -17.87 19.58 7.44
CA LEU A 34 -16.48 19.69 7.01
C LEU A 34 -16.16 21.04 6.34
N GLY A 35 -17.15 21.91 6.12
CA GLY A 35 -16.99 23.15 5.37
C GLY A 35 -16.99 22.96 3.86
N ILE A 36 -17.41 21.79 3.37
CA ILE A 36 -17.64 21.53 1.94
C ILE A 36 -18.98 22.16 1.57
N ALA A 37 -18.98 23.05 0.58
CA ALA A 37 -20.20 23.62 0.06
C ALA A 37 -21.06 22.52 -0.58
N VAL A 38 -22.33 22.46 -0.18
CA VAL A 38 -23.29 21.53 -0.75
C VAL A 38 -24.50 22.29 -1.28
N VAL A 39 -25.17 21.70 -2.26
CA VAL A 39 -26.40 22.28 -2.82
C VAL A 39 -27.45 22.49 -1.70
N PRO A 40 -28.11 23.67 -1.65
CA PRO A 40 -29.25 23.87 -0.77
C PRO A 40 -30.33 22.84 -1.08
N GLU A 41 -31.00 22.31 -0.06
CA GLU A 41 -32.04 21.31 -0.27
C GLU A 41 -33.12 21.38 0.79
N ILE A 42 -34.34 21.02 0.39
CA ILE A 42 -35.49 20.84 1.27
C ILE A 42 -35.87 19.36 1.25
N ARG A 43 -35.81 18.72 2.42
CA ARG A 43 -36.21 17.32 2.61
C ARG A 43 -37.70 17.25 2.96
N LEU A 44 -38.43 16.39 2.25
CA LEU A 44 -39.87 16.18 2.45
C LEU A 44 -40.20 14.68 2.53
N GLU A 45 -40.97 14.26 3.51
CA GLU A 45 -41.38 12.85 3.66
C GLU A 45 -42.63 12.51 2.84
N SER A 46 -43.41 13.52 2.44
CA SER A 46 -44.61 13.38 1.64
C SER A 46 -44.61 14.32 0.43
N ILE A 47 -45.45 14.01 -0.56
CA ILE A 47 -45.63 14.81 -1.78
C ILE A 47 -46.47 16.07 -1.51
N GLU A 48 -47.18 16.15 -0.39
CA GLU A 48 -48.20 17.18 -0.13
C GLU A 48 -47.62 18.60 -0.13
N ASN A 49 -46.38 18.75 0.33
CA ASN A 49 -45.70 20.05 0.45
C ASN A 49 -44.62 20.29 -0.61
N ILE A 50 -44.58 19.47 -1.66
CA ILE A 50 -43.49 19.51 -2.67
C ILE A 50 -43.49 20.80 -3.49
N ASP A 51 -44.66 21.37 -3.76
CA ASP A 51 -44.78 22.61 -4.52
C ASP A 51 -44.25 23.80 -3.71
N GLY A 52 -44.60 23.89 -2.43
CA GLY A 52 -44.12 24.95 -1.55
C GLY A 52 -42.59 24.94 -1.42
N ALA A 53 -42.00 23.75 -1.36
CA ALA A 53 -40.54 23.61 -1.40
C ALA A 53 -39.94 24.08 -2.73
N ALA A 54 -40.53 23.69 -3.87
CA ALA A 54 -40.04 24.12 -5.18
C ALA A 54 -40.22 25.64 -5.41
N GLN A 55 -41.29 26.25 -4.91
CA GLN A 55 -41.49 27.70 -4.94
C GLN A 55 -40.46 28.43 -4.08
N THR A 56 -40.11 27.87 -2.92
CA THR A 56 -39.06 28.42 -2.04
C THR A 56 -37.68 28.35 -2.69
N VAL A 57 -37.38 27.24 -3.37
CA VAL A 57 -36.11 27.02 -4.07
C VAL A 57 -36.02 27.83 -5.36
N GLY A 58 -37.12 27.96 -6.10
CA GLY A 58 -37.20 28.57 -7.42
C GLY A 58 -36.88 27.58 -8.56
N TYR A 59 -37.69 27.61 -9.62
CA TYR A 59 -37.46 26.80 -10.82
C TYR A 59 -36.32 27.36 -11.70
N PRO A 60 -35.56 26.50 -12.43
CA PRO A 60 -35.70 25.05 -12.49
C PRO A 60 -35.15 24.32 -11.25
N VAL A 61 -35.83 23.24 -10.85
CA VAL A 61 -35.45 22.40 -9.71
C VAL A 61 -35.01 21.01 -10.15
N VAL A 62 -34.22 20.36 -9.30
CA VAL A 62 -33.90 18.94 -9.34
C VAL A 62 -34.67 18.25 -8.22
N LEU A 63 -35.36 17.18 -8.56
CA LEU A 63 -35.99 16.31 -7.57
C LEU A 63 -35.18 15.03 -7.44
N LYS A 64 -34.85 14.65 -6.21
CA LYS A 64 -34.24 13.35 -5.90
C LYS A 64 -35.09 12.59 -4.89
N GLY A 65 -35.14 11.27 -4.99
CA GLY A 65 -35.78 10.40 -4.01
C GLY A 65 -34.76 9.59 -3.20
N ILE A 66 -34.98 9.49 -1.90
CA ILE A 66 -34.20 8.67 -0.96
C ILE A 66 -34.94 7.36 -0.72
N ALA A 67 -34.24 6.24 -0.83
CA ALA A 67 -34.76 4.92 -0.50
C ALA A 67 -33.69 4.02 0.17
N LYS A 68 -34.11 3.17 1.11
CA LYS A 68 -33.22 2.38 2.00
C LYS A 68 -32.19 1.46 1.33
N GLN A 69 -32.33 1.17 0.04
CA GLN A 69 -31.49 0.20 -0.69
C GLN A 69 -31.05 0.68 -2.08
N ILE A 70 -31.29 1.95 -2.42
CA ILE A 70 -30.93 2.50 -3.74
C ILE A 70 -29.75 3.47 -3.55
N LEU A 71 -28.53 2.97 -3.78
CA LEU A 71 -27.31 3.77 -3.72
C LEU A 71 -27.06 4.53 -5.04
N HIS A 72 -27.22 3.86 -6.19
CA HIS A 72 -27.08 4.45 -7.53
C HIS A 72 -28.43 4.97 -8.07
N LYS A 73 -28.76 6.21 -7.68
CA LYS A 73 -30.09 6.82 -7.91
C LYS A 73 -30.41 7.13 -9.38
N THR A 74 -29.43 7.56 -10.17
CA THR A 74 -29.66 7.96 -11.57
C THR A 74 -30.17 6.79 -12.40
N GLU A 75 -29.53 5.63 -12.29
CA GLU A 75 -29.93 4.39 -12.99
C GLU A 75 -31.27 3.85 -12.48
N ALA A 76 -31.54 4.04 -11.18
CA ALA A 76 -32.82 3.72 -10.58
C ALA A 76 -33.94 4.75 -10.91
N GLY A 77 -33.67 5.79 -11.70
CA GLY A 77 -34.62 6.87 -12.02
C GLY A 77 -35.15 7.60 -10.79
N MET A 78 -34.32 7.69 -9.75
CA MET A 78 -34.58 8.40 -8.50
C MET A 78 -34.01 9.83 -8.52
N VAL A 79 -33.61 10.33 -9.69
CA VAL A 79 -33.21 11.72 -9.94
C VAL A 79 -33.94 12.21 -11.17
N GLU A 80 -34.57 13.38 -11.09
CA GLU A 80 -35.18 14.09 -12.21
C GLU A 80 -34.63 15.52 -12.22
N VAL A 81 -34.00 15.89 -13.34
CA VAL A 81 -33.45 17.23 -13.58
C VAL A 81 -34.34 17.99 -14.57
N GLY A 82 -34.16 19.32 -14.68
CA GLY A 82 -34.86 20.13 -15.67
C GLY A 82 -36.33 20.38 -15.36
N ILE A 83 -36.75 20.22 -14.10
CA ILE A 83 -38.14 20.45 -13.72
C ILE A 83 -38.38 21.95 -13.70
N THR A 84 -39.30 22.44 -14.53
CA THR A 84 -39.57 23.88 -14.72
C THR A 84 -40.94 24.31 -14.21
N ASN A 85 -41.79 23.38 -13.80
CA ASN A 85 -43.15 23.66 -13.35
C ASN A 85 -43.69 22.57 -12.39
N GLU A 86 -44.76 22.92 -11.67
CA GLU A 86 -45.40 22.09 -10.64
C GLU A 86 -45.97 20.78 -11.19
N VAL A 87 -46.54 20.81 -12.41
CA VAL A 87 -47.15 19.62 -13.03
C VAL A 87 -46.09 18.55 -13.30
N HIS A 88 -44.93 18.94 -13.81
CA HIS A 88 -43.80 18.03 -14.03
C HIS A 88 -43.25 17.51 -12.69
N LEU A 89 -43.11 18.39 -11.70
CA LEU A 89 -42.63 18.03 -10.36
C LEU A 89 -43.48 16.92 -9.71
N LYS A 90 -44.80 17.09 -9.67
CA LYS A 90 -45.72 16.10 -9.09
C LYS A 90 -45.66 14.75 -9.80
N LYS A 91 -45.61 14.76 -11.14
CA LYS A 91 -45.50 13.54 -11.94
C LYS A 91 -44.19 12.80 -11.64
N ALA A 92 -43.08 13.53 -11.56
CA ALA A 92 -41.77 12.96 -11.21
C ALA A 92 -41.80 12.34 -9.79
N ALA A 93 -42.35 13.06 -8.82
CA ALA A 93 -42.46 12.59 -7.43
C ALA A 93 -43.33 11.34 -7.29
N GLN A 94 -44.48 11.30 -7.97
CA GLN A 94 -45.34 10.11 -7.99
C GLN A 94 -44.62 8.91 -8.61
N ARG A 95 -43.91 9.10 -9.73
CA ARG A 95 -43.13 8.04 -10.38
C ARG A 95 -42.04 7.49 -9.45
N MET A 96 -41.28 8.35 -8.78
CA MET A 96 -40.24 7.94 -7.83
C MET A 96 -40.84 7.17 -6.64
N LYS A 97 -41.94 7.65 -6.06
CA LYS A 97 -42.62 6.99 -4.95
C LYS A 97 -43.13 5.60 -5.34
N SER A 98 -43.78 5.48 -6.49
CA SER A 98 -44.24 4.19 -7.02
C SER A 98 -43.10 3.22 -7.27
N ARG A 99 -41.94 3.71 -7.71
CA ARG A 99 -40.76 2.88 -8.00
C ARG A 99 -40.03 2.40 -6.74
N ALA A 100 -39.91 3.27 -5.75
CA ALA A 100 -39.27 2.93 -4.47
C ALA A 100 -40.18 2.10 -3.55
N GLY A 101 -41.50 2.17 -3.73
CA GLY A 101 -42.47 1.40 -2.95
C GLY A 101 -42.32 1.66 -1.45
N GLU A 102 -42.35 0.59 -0.65
CA GLU A 102 -42.19 0.65 0.81
C GLU A 102 -40.78 1.08 1.27
N SER A 103 -39.81 1.09 0.36
CA SER A 103 -38.43 1.51 0.67
C SER A 103 -38.23 3.02 0.59
N PHE A 104 -39.24 3.78 0.13
CA PHE A 104 -39.18 5.24 0.01
C PHE A 104 -39.10 5.91 1.38
N GLU A 105 -38.18 6.87 1.55
CA GLU A 105 -38.02 7.61 2.80
C GLU A 105 -38.38 9.09 2.65
N ALA A 106 -37.90 9.75 1.61
CA ALA A 106 -38.09 11.18 1.42
C ALA A 106 -37.76 11.65 0.00
N PHE A 107 -38.26 12.84 -0.35
CA PHE A 107 -37.83 13.66 -1.46
C PHE A 107 -36.80 14.68 -1.01
N LEU A 108 -35.87 15.02 -1.91
CA LEU A 108 -35.00 16.17 -1.81
C LEU A 108 -35.30 17.09 -2.99
N VAL A 109 -35.73 18.31 -2.69
CA VAL A 109 -35.92 19.38 -3.69
C VAL A 109 -34.71 20.30 -3.65
N GLN A 110 -34.03 20.45 -4.78
CA GLN A 110 -32.78 21.21 -4.93
C GLN A 110 -32.88 22.20 -6.09
N PRO A 111 -32.21 23.36 -6.04
CA PRO A 111 -32.05 24.21 -7.21
C PRO A 111 -31.20 23.48 -8.25
N GLN A 112 -31.54 23.65 -9.53
CA GLN A 112 -30.67 23.16 -10.59
C GLN A 112 -29.49 24.11 -10.79
N LEU A 113 -28.28 23.65 -10.45
CA LEU A 113 -27.06 24.42 -10.67
C LEU A 113 -26.78 24.57 -12.18
N GLN A 114 -26.25 25.72 -12.58
CA GLN A 114 -25.99 26.06 -13.99
C GLN A 114 -24.55 25.78 -14.46
N GLY A 115 -23.71 25.20 -13.59
CA GLY A 115 -22.33 24.86 -13.91
C GLY A 115 -22.21 23.75 -14.95
N ARG A 116 -21.35 23.95 -15.96
CA ARG A 116 -21.14 22.96 -17.04
C ARG A 116 -19.97 22.01 -16.78
N ARG A 117 -19.22 22.24 -15.71
CA ARG A 117 -18.05 21.44 -15.33
C ARG A 117 -18.40 20.61 -14.10
N GLU A 118 -18.19 19.31 -14.24
CA GLU A 118 -18.43 18.32 -13.20
C GLU A 118 -17.14 17.57 -12.91
N PHE A 119 -16.77 17.54 -11.63
CA PHE A 119 -15.67 16.73 -11.11
C PHE A 119 -16.22 15.65 -10.18
N THR A 120 -15.39 14.70 -9.81
CA THR A 120 -15.64 13.77 -8.71
C THR A 120 -14.51 13.90 -7.69
N ALA A 121 -14.84 13.75 -6.42
CA ALA A 121 -13.87 13.65 -5.34
C ALA A 121 -14.33 12.59 -4.35
N GLY A 122 -13.41 11.86 -3.76
CA GLY A 122 -13.80 10.78 -2.87
C GLY A 122 -12.68 10.20 -2.04
N ILE A 123 -13.07 9.25 -1.19
CA ILE A 123 -12.19 8.41 -0.39
C ILE A 123 -12.50 6.97 -0.75
N PHE A 124 -11.47 6.14 -0.86
CA PHE A 124 -11.64 4.70 -0.69
C PHE A 124 -10.49 4.16 0.16
N LYS A 125 -10.70 3.02 0.80
CA LYS A 125 -9.69 2.37 1.62
C LYS A 125 -9.02 1.24 0.83
N ASP A 126 -7.76 1.43 0.50
CA ASP A 126 -6.92 0.39 -0.06
C ASP A 126 -6.48 -0.60 1.04
N PRO A 127 -6.53 -1.92 0.82
CA PRO A 127 -6.16 -2.91 1.84
C PRO A 127 -4.71 -2.82 2.33
N HIS A 128 -3.77 -2.37 1.49
CA HIS A 128 -2.34 -2.30 1.80
C HIS A 128 -1.90 -0.88 2.16
N PHE A 129 -2.45 0.13 1.48
CA PHE A 129 -2.02 1.53 1.61
C PHE A 129 -2.91 2.36 2.54
N GLY A 130 -4.08 1.83 2.93
CA GLY A 130 -5.03 2.52 3.77
C GLY A 130 -5.83 3.58 2.99
N PRO A 131 -6.21 4.71 3.61
CA PRO A 131 -7.09 5.69 2.98
C PRO A 131 -6.43 6.39 1.78
N VAL A 132 -7.12 6.35 0.64
CA VAL A 132 -6.75 6.98 -0.63
C VAL A 132 -7.77 8.06 -0.95
N ILE A 133 -7.29 9.24 -1.32
CA ILE A 133 -8.10 10.35 -1.83
C ILE A 133 -8.07 10.32 -3.36
N MET A 134 -9.25 10.43 -3.94
CA MET A 134 -9.49 10.45 -5.37
C MET A 134 -9.99 11.83 -5.80
N PHE A 135 -9.49 12.33 -6.91
CA PHE A 135 -10.03 13.50 -7.60
C PHE A 135 -9.99 13.26 -9.12
N GLY A 136 -11.06 13.58 -9.83
CA GLY A 136 -11.13 13.34 -11.27
C GLY A 136 -12.26 14.08 -11.97
N VAL A 137 -12.36 13.92 -13.28
CA VAL A 137 -13.50 14.43 -14.06
C VAL A 137 -14.74 13.60 -13.73
N GLY A 138 -15.85 14.28 -13.40
CA GLY A 138 -17.11 13.68 -12.96
C GLY A 138 -18.18 13.64 -14.06
N GLY A 139 -19.37 13.18 -13.67
CA GLY A 139 -20.53 13.13 -14.56
C GLY A 139 -20.46 12.01 -15.61
N VAL A 140 -21.19 12.17 -16.72
CA VAL A 140 -21.30 11.19 -17.82
C VAL A 140 -19.94 10.88 -18.47
N LEU A 141 -18.96 11.78 -18.33
CA LEU A 141 -17.63 11.62 -18.94
C LEU A 141 -16.66 10.78 -18.09
N THR A 142 -17.03 10.43 -16.84
CA THR A 142 -16.16 9.68 -15.90
C THR A 142 -15.69 8.34 -16.49
N GLU A 143 -16.62 7.55 -17.04
CA GLU A 143 -16.31 6.23 -17.62
C GLU A 143 -15.50 6.30 -18.92
N ALA A 144 -15.74 7.36 -19.70
CA ALA A 144 -15.14 7.54 -21.02
C ALA A 144 -13.70 8.09 -20.94
N LEU A 145 -13.43 9.01 -20.01
CA LEU A 145 -12.13 9.68 -19.89
C LEU A 145 -11.18 8.97 -18.92
N LYS A 146 -11.70 8.30 -17.88
CA LYS A 146 -10.90 7.65 -16.81
C LYS A 146 -9.76 8.54 -16.30
N ASP A 147 -10.01 9.84 -16.23
CA ASP A 147 -9.03 10.84 -15.83
C ASP A 147 -9.18 11.12 -14.33
N MET A 148 -8.37 10.43 -13.55
CA MET A 148 -8.39 10.48 -12.09
C MET A 148 -6.97 10.52 -11.55
N VAL A 149 -6.79 11.29 -10.48
CA VAL A 149 -5.56 11.37 -9.69
C VAL A 149 -5.84 10.84 -8.29
N LEU A 150 -4.92 9.99 -7.81
CA LEU A 150 -5.01 9.33 -6.51
C LEU A 150 -3.83 9.72 -5.62
N ARG A 151 -4.08 10.00 -4.34
CA ARG A 151 -3.03 10.24 -3.34
C ARG A 151 -3.39 9.58 -2.02
N LEU A 152 -2.38 9.17 -1.24
CA LEU A 152 -2.61 8.62 0.10
C LEU A 152 -2.88 9.75 1.10
N ALA A 153 -3.85 9.56 1.99
CA ALA A 153 -4.07 10.51 3.10
C ALA A 153 -3.02 10.31 4.21
N PRO A 154 -2.61 11.33 4.98
CA PRO A 154 -3.01 12.71 4.85
C PRO A 154 -2.32 13.40 3.67
N LEU A 155 -3.04 14.31 3.00
CA LEU A 155 -2.50 15.13 1.92
C LEU A 155 -1.75 16.34 2.47
N SER A 156 -0.56 16.59 1.92
CA SER A 156 0.16 17.86 2.08
C SER A 156 -0.33 18.91 1.08
N ASP A 157 0.08 20.17 1.26
CA ASP A 157 -0.21 21.24 0.29
C ASP A 157 0.39 20.94 -1.09
N ALA A 158 1.58 20.34 -1.11
CA ALA A 158 2.23 19.91 -2.35
C ALA A 158 1.44 18.79 -3.04
N ASP A 159 0.89 17.83 -2.29
CA ASP A 159 0.04 16.79 -2.87
C ASP A 159 -1.22 17.39 -3.49
N LEU A 160 -1.82 18.38 -2.83
CA LEU A 160 -3.03 19.05 -3.32
C LEU A 160 -2.77 19.85 -4.60
N ASP A 161 -1.67 20.60 -4.68
CA ASP A 161 -1.26 21.27 -5.92
C ASP A 161 -1.04 20.26 -7.06
N ASP A 162 -0.25 19.23 -6.77
CA ASP A 162 0.12 18.21 -7.73
C ASP A 162 -1.09 17.40 -8.23
N MET A 163 -2.08 17.13 -7.37
CA MET A 163 -3.34 16.49 -7.77
C MET A 163 -4.12 17.31 -8.80
N LEU A 164 -4.16 18.64 -8.65
CA LEU A 164 -4.86 19.52 -9.58
C LEU A 164 -4.09 19.68 -10.89
N ASP A 165 -2.77 19.77 -10.81
CA ASP A 165 -1.92 20.04 -11.97
C ASP A 165 -1.72 18.79 -12.84
N ASN A 166 -1.72 17.59 -12.26
CA ASN A 166 -1.57 16.32 -12.98
C ASN A 166 -2.88 15.70 -13.48
N LEU A 167 -4.02 16.37 -13.28
CA LEU A 167 -5.25 15.99 -13.97
C LEU A 167 -5.04 16.18 -15.47
N LYS A 168 -5.31 15.17 -16.32
CA LYS A 168 -5.08 15.34 -17.78
C LYS A 168 -5.98 16.42 -18.36
N ALA A 169 -7.18 16.57 -17.80
CA ALA A 169 -8.13 17.62 -18.09
C ALA A 169 -7.96 18.86 -17.20
N ASN A 170 -6.74 19.16 -16.69
CA ASN A 170 -6.48 20.33 -15.86
C ASN A 170 -6.91 21.66 -16.51
N ALA A 171 -7.03 21.73 -17.83
CA ALA A 171 -7.57 22.88 -18.56
C ALA A 171 -9.01 23.23 -18.13
N LEU A 172 -9.79 22.25 -17.67
CA LEU A 172 -11.14 22.49 -17.12
C LEU A 172 -11.12 23.24 -15.78
N LEU A 173 -9.97 23.27 -15.08
CA LEU A 173 -9.79 24.07 -13.86
C LEU A 173 -9.59 25.56 -14.18
N GLY A 174 -9.22 25.91 -15.42
CA GLY A 174 -9.15 27.29 -15.89
C GLY A 174 -10.53 27.88 -16.20
N SER A 175 -10.56 29.10 -16.73
CA SER A 175 -11.79 29.69 -17.25
C SER A 175 -12.29 28.90 -18.46
N PHE A 176 -13.60 28.63 -18.52
CA PHE A 176 -14.15 27.76 -19.55
C PHE A 176 -15.52 28.25 -20.03
N ARG A 177 -15.64 28.54 -21.33
CA ARG A 177 -16.90 28.89 -22.02
C ARG A 177 -17.77 29.93 -21.27
N GLY A 178 -17.15 30.98 -20.74
CA GLY A 178 -17.82 32.08 -20.05
C GLY A 178 -17.98 31.88 -18.53
N GLU A 179 -17.61 30.72 -17.99
CA GLU A 179 -17.52 30.50 -16.55
C GLU A 179 -16.12 30.85 -16.02
N ALA A 180 -16.04 31.34 -14.79
CA ALA A 180 -14.80 31.69 -14.12
C ALA A 180 -13.90 30.45 -13.89
N ALA A 181 -12.61 30.69 -13.67
CA ALA A 181 -11.68 29.63 -13.28
C ALA A 181 -12.11 29.00 -11.96
N VAL A 182 -11.82 27.70 -11.77
CA VAL A 182 -12.13 27.01 -10.52
C VAL A 182 -11.41 27.70 -9.37
N ASN A 183 -12.13 27.94 -8.29
CA ASN A 183 -11.56 28.43 -7.04
C ASN A 183 -10.69 27.33 -6.42
N ARG A 184 -9.42 27.30 -6.83
CA ARG A 184 -8.43 26.31 -6.38
C ARG A 184 -8.33 26.22 -4.84
N PRO A 185 -8.27 27.34 -4.09
CA PRO A 185 -8.30 27.29 -2.62
C PRO A 185 -9.49 26.52 -2.05
N GLU A 186 -10.70 26.75 -2.54
CA GLU A 186 -11.89 26.04 -2.07
C GLU A 186 -11.85 24.56 -2.45
N LEU A 187 -11.45 24.24 -3.69
CA LEU A 187 -11.31 22.85 -4.12
C LEU A 187 -10.26 22.08 -3.28
N LYS A 188 -9.11 22.71 -3.00
CA LYS A 188 -8.11 22.14 -2.08
C LYS A 188 -8.68 21.94 -0.67
N SER A 189 -9.54 22.84 -0.19
CA SER A 189 -10.22 22.69 1.10
C SER A 189 -11.14 21.47 1.12
N VAL A 190 -11.84 21.19 0.02
CA VAL A 190 -12.66 19.97 -0.12
C VAL A 190 -11.77 18.71 0.00
N LEU A 191 -10.71 18.62 -0.80
CA LEU A 191 -9.81 17.45 -0.81
C LEU A 191 -9.08 17.27 0.53
N ARG A 192 -8.63 18.36 1.16
CA ARG A 192 -8.02 18.32 2.50
C ARG A 192 -9.04 17.88 3.56
N GLY A 193 -10.27 18.37 3.49
CA GLY A 193 -11.35 17.95 4.39
C GLY A 193 -11.66 16.45 4.30
N LEU A 194 -11.66 15.89 3.09
CA LEU A 194 -11.79 14.44 2.88
C LEU A 194 -10.58 13.68 3.45
N SER A 195 -9.37 14.13 3.17
CA SER A 195 -8.12 13.59 3.74
C SER A 195 -8.16 13.53 5.28
N ASP A 196 -8.49 14.65 5.91
CA ASP A 196 -8.53 14.75 7.37
C ASP A 196 -9.64 13.88 7.97
N LEU A 197 -10.79 13.80 7.29
CA LEU A 197 -11.89 12.93 7.70
C LEU A 197 -11.49 11.45 7.64
N ALA A 198 -10.83 11.02 6.57
CA ALA A 198 -10.37 9.63 6.40
C ALA A 198 -9.37 9.24 7.49
N MET A 199 -8.47 10.15 7.87
CA MET A 199 -7.53 9.93 8.96
C MET A 199 -8.20 9.90 10.33
N ALA A 200 -9.22 10.73 10.55
CA ALA A 200 -9.95 10.78 11.82
C ALA A 200 -10.93 9.61 12.02
N CYS A 201 -11.37 8.96 10.94
CA CYS A 201 -12.44 7.95 10.96
C CYS A 201 -12.04 6.67 10.19
N PRO A 202 -11.28 5.74 10.80
CA PRO A 202 -10.80 4.53 10.13
C PRO A 202 -11.88 3.55 9.64
N GLY A 203 -13.13 3.72 10.12
CA GLY A 203 -14.30 2.94 9.70
C GLY A 203 -15.02 3.49 8.47
N ILE A 204 -14.49 4.55 7.83
CA ILE A 204 -14.94 4.96 6.51
C ILE A 204 -14.26 4.04 5.49
N ARG A 205 -15.07 3.29 4.74
CA ARG A 205 -14.58 2.48 3.62
C ARG A 205 -14.54 3.29 2.33
N GLU A 206 -15.60 4.07 2.09
CA GLU A 206 -15.77 4.82 0.84
C GLU A 206 -16.56 6.12 1.07
N ILE A 207 -16.16 7.18 0.38
CA ILE A 207 -16.95 8.40 0.20
C ILE A 207 -16.89 8.76 -1.28
N ASP A 208 -18.04 9.02 -1.89
CA ASP A 208 -18.13 9.47 -3.26
C ASP A 208 -18.91 10.80 -3.33
N ILE A 209 -18.25 11.84 -3.84
CA ILE A 209 -18.86 13.12 -4.22
C ILE A 209 -18.96 13.12 -5.74
N ASN A 210 -20.14 12.78 -6.26
CA ASN A 210 -20.35 12.71 -7.70
C ASN A 210 -21.77 13.17 -8.12
N PRO A 211 -21.94 14.33 -8.78
CA PRO A 211 -20.88 15.27 -9.17
C PRO A 211 -20.54 16.30 -8.09
N LEU A 212 -19.29 16.78 -8.15
CA LEU A 212 -18.83 18.05 -7.60
C LEU A 212 -18.90 19.10 -8.73
N ILE A 213 -19.96 19.91 -8.73
CA ILE A 213 -20.23 20.89 -9.78
C ILE A 213 -19.47 22.17 -9.52
N ILE A 214 -18.86 22.76 -10.57
CA ILE A 214 -18.28 24.09 -10.48
C ILE A 214 -19.33 25.12 -10.90
N SER A 215 -19.72 25.97 -9.98
CA SER A 215 -20.63 27.08 -10.24
C SER A 215 -20.02 28.09 -11.23
N PRO A 216 -20.82 28.93 -11.93
CA PRO A 216 -20.30 29.89 -12.90
C PRO A 216 -19.25 30.87 -12.35
N ASP A 217 -19.27 31.13 -11.04
CA ASP A 217 -18.31 31.96 -10.29
C ASP A 217 -16.99 31.22 -9.94
N GLY A 218 -16.91 29.92 -10.23
CA GLY A 218 -15.74 29.07 -9.96
C GLY A 218 -15.82 28.24 -8.68
N SER A 219 -16.86 28.40 -7.87
CA SER A 219 -16.99 27.75 -6.56
C SER A 219 -17.41 26.27 -6.71
N PRO A 220 -16.71 25.30 -6.07
CA PRO A 220 -17.08 23.88 -6.11
C PRO A 220 -18.24 23.57 -5.15
N VAL A 221 -19.28 22.91 -5.65
CA VAL A 221 -20.49 22.56 -4.89
C VAL A 221 -20.81 21.09 -5.05
N ALA A 222 -20.83 20.35 -3.93
CA ALA A 222 -21.24 18.96 -3.90
C ALA A 222 -22.76 18.86 -4.02
N VAL A 223 -23.26 18.25 -5.10
CA VAL A 223 -24.70 18.07 -5.31
C VAL A 223 -25.18 16.69 -4.93
N ASP A 224 -24.28 15.74 -4.79
CA ASP A 224 -24.54 14.38 -4.33
C ASP A 224 -23.44 13.93 -3.35
N GLY A 225 -23.70 12.85 -2.64
CA GLY A 225 -22.80 12.26 -1.68
C GLY A 225 -23.24 10.86 -1.28
N LEU A 226 -22.33 9.89 -1.36
CA LEU A 226 -22.48 8.57 -0.77
C LEU A 226 -21.35 8.35 0.24
N MET A 227 -21.66 7.69 1.35
CA MET A 227 -20.67 7.25 2.32
C MET A 227 -20.97 5.81 2.74
N ILE A 228 -19.97 4.95 2.58
CA ILE A 228 -19.99 3.55 3.00
C ILE A 228 -19.07 3.39 4.20
N LEU A 229 -19.61 2.79 5.24
CA LEU A 229 -18.94 2.54 6.50
C LEU A 229 -18.71 1.03 6.68
N GLU A 230 -17.63 0.71 7.36
CA GLU A 230 -17.31 -0.66 7.74
C GLU A 230 -17.04 -0.74 9.24
N LYS A 231 -17.27 -1.91 9.83
CA LYS A 231 -16.76 -2.19 11.16
C LYS A 231 -15.25 -2.20 11.07
N THR A 232 -14.60 -1.37 11.87
CA THR A 232 -13.16 -1.40 12.02
C THR A 232 -12.79 -2.73 12.70
N GLU A 233 -12.51 -3.76 11.92
CA GLU A 233 -11.73 -4.88 12.42
C GLU A 233 -10.33 -4.33 12.74
N SER A 234 -9.76 -4.69 13.88
CA SER A 234 -8.33 -4.49 14.08
C SER A 234 -7.65 -5.22 12.94
N CYS A 235 -7.03 -4.48 12.02
CA CYS A 235 -6.15 -5.09 11.04
C CYS A 235 -4.89 -5.53 11.79
N ASP A 236 -5.00 -6.59 12.58
CA ASP A 236 -3.89 -7.29 13.20
C ASP A 236 -3.03 -8.00 12.13
N ALA A 237 -3.53 -8.04 10.89
CA ALA A 237 -2.95 -8.74 9.76
C ALA A 237 -1.59 -8.18 9.29
N CYS A 238 -1.20 -6.96 9.70
CA CYS A 238 0.10 -6.41 9.31
C CYS A 238 0.85 -5.73 10.46
N VAL A 239 0.85 -6.33 11.66
CA VAL A 239 1.82 -5.93 12.69
C VAL A 239 3.17 -6.56 12.35
N HIS A 240 3.80 -6.07 11.28
CA HIS A 240 5.19 -6.42 11.03
C HIS A 240 6.06 -5.83 12.14
N ARG A 241 6.65 -6.69 12.97
CA ARG A 241 7.37 -6.29 14.18
C ARG A 241 8.66 -5.58 13.79
N LYS A 242 8.90 -4.40 14.38
CA LYS A 242 10.15 -3.65 14.19
C LYS A 242 11.36 -4.55 14.41
N ILE A 243 12.24 -4.60 13.43
CA ILE A 243 13.51 -5.31 13.54
C ILE A 243 14.58 -4.42 14.17
N ASN A 244 15.58 -5.05 14.80
CA ASN A 244 16.75 -4.35 15.29
C ASN A 244 17.74 -4.12 14.13
N PHE A 245 17.88 -2.88 13.66
CA PHE A 245 18.76 -2.56 12.54
C PHE A 245 20.23 -2.90 12.83
N LYS A 246 20.71 -2.73 14.06
CA LYS A 246 22.09 -3.11 14.42
C LYS A 246 22.33 -4.62 14.24
N ALA A 247 21.31 -5.44 14.57
CA ALA A 247 21.37 -6.88 14.33
C ALA A 247 21.39 -7.18 12.82
N LEU A 248 20.55 -6.51 12.02
CA LEU A 248 20.58 -6.67 10.56
C LEU A 248 21.95 -6.29 9.97
N TYR A 249 22.52 -5.14 10.35
CA TYR A 249 23.85 -4.72 9.90
C TYR A 249 24.94 -5.73 10.27
N SER A 250 24.85 -6.38 11.43
CA SER A 250 25.80 -7.43 11.82
C SER A 250 25.82 -8.61 10.83
N THR A 251 24.70 -8.90 10.16
CA THR A 251 24.62 -9.93 9.12
C THR A 251 25.36 -9.56 7.84
N PHE A 252 25.59 -8.26 7.60
CA PHE A 252 26.36 -7.76 6.46
C PHE A 252 27.87 -7.71 6.74
N TYR A 253 28.29 -7.85 8.00
CA TYR A 253 29.70 -7.85 8.42
C TYR A 253 30.03 -9.02 9.37
N PRO A 254 29.73 -10.27 8.99
CA PRO A 254 30.06 -11.42 9.81
C PRO A 254 31.58 -11.63 9.85
N LYS A 255 32.10 -12.08 10.98
CA LYS A 255 33.47 -12.61 11.15
C LYS A 255 33.50 -14.12 11.01
N THR A 256 32.37 -14.79 11.25
CA THR A 256 32.24 -16.24 11.09
C THR A 256 30.97 -16.61 10.31
N ILE A 257 31.09 -17.56 9.37
CA ILE A 257 29.97 -18.04 8.54
C ILE A 257 29.89 -19.56 8.65
N ALA A 258 28.69 -20.09 8.92
CA ALA A 258 28.39 -21.51 8.87
C ALA A 258 27.51 -21.84 7.66
N PHE A 259 28.01 -22.68 6.73
CA PHE A 259 27.22 -23.19 5.61
C PHE A 259 26.56 -24.51 5.98
N VAL A 260 25.28 -24.46 6.34
CA VAL A 260 24.48 -25.63 6.74
C VAL A 260 23.83 -26.26 5.51
N GLY A 261 24.24 -27.49 5.20
CA GLY A 261 23.91 -28.16 3.94
C GLY A 261 25.03 -28.08 2.91
N ALA A 262 26.28 -27.87 3.35
CA ALA A 262 27.46 -27.83 2.48
C ALA A 262 27.57 -29.09 1.62
N SER A 263 28.05 -28.99 0.37
CA SER A 263 28.12 -30.11 -0.57
C SER A 263 29.43 -30.16 -1.35
N ALA A 264 29.92 -31.38 -1.58
CA ALA A 264 31.04 -31.62 -2.49
C ALA A 264 30.63 -31.59 -3.97
N LEU A 265 29.33 -31.66 -4.27
CA LEU A 265 28.82 -31.78 -5.64
C LEU A 265 28.67 -30.40 -6.29
N PRO A 266 29.39 -30.13 -7.40
CA PRO A 266 29.19 -28.91 -8.19
C PRO A 266 27.73 -28.74 -8.65
N GLY A 267 27.28 -27.50 -8.75
CA GLY A 267 25.91 -27.14 -9.14
C GLY A 267 24.88 -27.15 -7.99
N LYS A 268 25.19 -27.72 -6.82
CA LYS A 268 24.32 -27.59 -5.63
C LYS A 268 24.55 -26.25 -4.92
N TRP A 269 23.48 -25.69 -4.34
CA TRP A 269 23.54 -24.51 -3.47
C TRP A 269 24.62 -24.60 -2.39
N GLY A 270 24.68 -25.75 -1.69
CA GLY A 270 25.68 -26.01 -0.66
C GLY A 270 27.12 -26.13 -1.16
N HIS A 271 27.36 -26.17 -2.48
CA HIS A 271 28.68 -26.08 -3.08
C HIS A 271 28.96 -24.65 -3.58
N LEU A 272 27.98 -24.05 -4.26
CA LEU A 272 28.06 -22.72 -4.86
C LEU A 272 28.37 -21.63 -3.84
N LEU A 273 27.55 -21.51 -2.79
CA LEU A 273 27.64 -20.41 -1.83
C LEU A 273 28.97 -20.35 -1.06
N PRO A 274 29.49 -21.47 -0.50
CA PRO A 274 30.80 -21.41 0.13
C PRO A 274 31.93 -21.20 -0.89
N THR A 275 31.78 -21.70 -2.13
CA THR A 275 32.77 -21.42 -3.20
C THR A 275 32.83 -19.93 -3.50
N ASN A 276 31.69 -19.24 -3.61
CA ASN A 276 31.63 -17.80 -3.84
C ASN A 276 32.25 -17.01 -2.68
N ALA A 277 31.99 -17.42 -1.43
CA ALA A 277 32.62 -16.80 -0.26
C ALA A 277 34.14 -16.96 -0.24
N TYR A 278 34.66 -18.15 -0.59
CA TYR A 278 36.11 -18.38 -0.70
C TYR A 278 36.72 -17.61 -1.87
N ALA A 279 36.13 -17.68 -3.06
CA ALA A 279 36.62 -17.02 -4.27
C ALA A 279 36.60 -15.49 -4.14
N GLY A 280 35.56 -14.95 -3.48
CA GLY A 280 35.44 -13.53 -3.16
C GLY A 280 36.37 -13.05 -2.04
N GLY A 281 37.18 -13.94 -1.46
CA GLY A 281 38.26 -13.56 -0.54
C GLY A 281 37.80 -13.19 0.87
N PHE A 282 36.68 -13.75 1.33
CA PHE A 282 36.16 -13.53 2.68
C PHE A 282 37.25 -13.77 3.74
N LYS A 283 37.46 -12.77 4.62
CA LYS A 283 38.58 -12.78 5.59
C LYS A 283 38.25 -13.49 6.90
N GLY A 284 36.97 -13.73 7.17
CA GLY A 284 36.50 -14.42 8.37
C GLY A 284 36.67 -15.94 8.31
N LYS A 285 36.21 -16.62 9.37
CA LYS A 285 36.22 -18.09 9.43
C LYS A 285 34.99 -18.65 8.72
N ILE A 286 35.20 -19.68 7.89
CA ILE A 286 34.13 -20.40 7.22
C ILE A 286 34.07 -21.83 7.77
N PHE A 287 32.88 -22.24 8.19
CA PHE A 287 32.56 -23.58 8.66
C PHE A 287 31.64 -24.27 7.65
N LEU A 288 31.96 -25.50 7.27
CA LEU A 288 31.14 -26.32 6.37
C LEU A 288 30.42 -27.38 7.19
N ILE A 289 29.10 -27.47 7.08
CA ILE A 289 28.29 -28.40 7.87
C ILE A 289 27.57 -29.37 6.93
N ASN A 290 27.89 -30.65 7.07
CA ASN A 290 27.26 -31.75 6.34
C ASN A 290 27.23 -33.00 7.25
N PRO A 291 26.12 -33.75 7.33
CA PRO A 291 26.05 -34.98 8.12
C PRO A 291 27.11 -36.03 7.76
N LYS A 292 27.65 -36.00 6.54
CA LYS A 292 28.72 -36.87 6.08
C LYS A 292 30.07 -36.32 6.54
N ASP A 293 30.83 -37.18 7.20
CA ASP A 293 32.21 -36.90 7.62
C ASP A 293 33.16 -36.76 6.42
N GLY A 294 34.29 -36.07 6.61
CA GLY A 294 35.34 -35.95 5.60
C GLY A 294 35.73 -34.51 5.26
N LYS A 295 36.01 -34.27 3.97
CA LYS A 295 36.45 -32.97 3.45
C LYS A 295 35.60 -32.52 2.26
N ILE A 296 35.27 -31.23 2.22
CA ILE A 296 34.65 -30.56 1.06
C ILE A 296 35.60 -29.44 0.64
N MET A 297 35.95 -29.37 -0.66
CA MET A 297 36.93 -28.41 -1.18
C MET A 297 38.28 -28.44 -0.44
N GLY A 298 38.71 -29.62 0.00
CA GLY A 298 39.93 -29.81 0.79
C GLY A 298 39.84 -29.35 2.25
N ARG A 299 38.69 -28.86 2.70
CA ARG A 299 38.47 -28.28 4.04
C ARG A 299 37.67 -29.21 4.94
N HIS A 300 37.88 -29.07 6.24
CA HIS A 300 37.16 -29.85 7.25
C HIS A 300 35.66 -29.56 7.23
N VAL A 301 34.88 -30.58 7.55
CA VAL A 301 33.42 -30.56 7.56
C VAL A 301 32.95 -31.03 8.93
N TYR A 302 32.07 -30.25 9.55
CA TYR A 302 31.44 -30.57 10.82
C TYR A 302 30.12 -31.31 10.58
N LYS A 303 29.79 -32.29 11.42
CA LYS A 303 28.54 -33.06 11.30
C LYS A 303 27.33 -32.21 11.66
N THR A 304 27.46 -31.41 12.71
CA THR A 304 26.46 -30.43 13.13
C THR A 304 27.12 -29.10 13.45
N ILE A 305 26.37 -28.01 13.33
CA ILE A 305 26.84 -26.68 13.76
C ILE A 305 27.20 -26.66 15.25
N GLY A 306 26.60 -27.55 16.05
CA GLY A 306 26.89 -27.74 17.48
C GLY A 306 28.37 -28.06 17.78
N ASP A 307 29.06 -28.72 16.84
CA ASP A 307 30.44 -29.21 17.00
C ASP A 307 31.49 -28.09 16.81
N ILE A 308 31.07 -26.92 16.33
CA ILE A 308 31.98 -25.78 16.11
C ILE A 308 32.42 -25.19 17.44
N GLU A 309 33.72 -24.94 17.62
CA GLU A 309 34.20 -24.19 18.79
C GLU A 309 33.92 -22.69 18.65
N GLY A 310 33.27 -22.10 19.66
CA GLY A 310 32.91 -20.69 19.70
C GLY A 310 31.60 -20.34 18.99
N ASP A 311 31.41 -19.04 18.77
CA ASP A 311 30.19 -18.47 18.21
C ASP A 311 30.21 -18.37 16.69
N VAL A 312 29.02 -18.39 16.09
CA VAL A 312 28.80 -18.21 14.65
C VAL A 312 28.00 -16.93 14.43
N ASP A 313 28.47 -15.99 13.61
CA ASP A 313 27.75 -14.74 13.36
C ASP A 313 26.57 -14.94 12.38
N LEU A 314 26.84 -15.65 11.28
CA LEU A 314 25.89 -15.85 10.18
C LEU A 314 25.79 -17.33 9.79
N ALA A 315 24.56 -17.86 9.76
CA ALA A 315 24.27 -19.16 9.18
C ALA A 315 23.69 -19.00 7.76
N VAL A 316 24.24 -19.73 6.79
CA VAL A 316 23.71 -19.83 5.42
C VAL A 316 23.15 -21.23 5.26
N VAL A 317 21.83 -21.33 5.08
CA VAL A 317 21.09 -22.58 5.19
C VAL A 317 20.51 -22.99 3.84
N THR A 318 20.86 -24.20 3.39
CA THR A 318 20.42 -24.79 2.11
C THR A 318 19.83 -26.20 2.28
N VAL A 319 19.44 -26.57 3.50
CA VAL A 319 18.82 -27.88 3.79
C VAL A 319 17.33 -27.88 3.44
N PRO A 320 16.68 -29.04 3.22
CA PRO A 320 15.24 -29.10 2.96
C PRO A 320 14.41 -28.40 4.05
N ALA A 321 13.28 -27.78 3.68
CA ALA A 321 12.43 -26.97 4.57
C ALA A 321 12.07 -27.69 5.87
N ALA A 322 11.70 -28.98 5.79
CA ALA A 322 11.35 -29.81 6.94
C ALA A 322 12.47 -29.99 7.98
N ARG A 323 13.72 -29.68 7.64
CA ARG A 323 14.89 -29.80 8.53
C ARG A 323 15.30 -28.47 9.17
N VAL A 324 14.67 -27.35 8.78
CA VAL A 324 15.07 -26.01 9.24
C VAL A 324 14.68 -25.79 10.70
N MET A 325 13.52 -26.31 11.13
CA MET A 325 13.07 -26.20 12.52
C MET A 325 14.09 -26.80 13.52
N ASP A 326 14.65 -27.97 13.20
CA ASP A 326 15.65 -28.65 14.02
C ASP A 326 16.95 -27.84 14.20
N LEU A 327 17.23 -26.89 13.30
CA LEU A 327 18.42 -26.05 13.37
C LEU A 327 18.28 -24.92 14.38
N ILE A 328 17.08 -24.37 14.60
CA ILE A 328 16.88 -23.15 15.39
C ILE A 328 17.50 -23.24 16.80
N PRO A 329 17.29 -24.32 17.59
CA PRO A 329 17.92 -24.44 18.92
C PRO A 329 19.45 -24.55 18.87
N LEU A 330 20.01 -25.09 17.78
CA LEU A 330 21.46 -25.20 17.60
C LEU A 330 22.07 -23.86 17.21
N LEU A 331 21.39 -23.09 16.36
CA LEU A 331 21.78 -21.73 15.99
C LEU A 331 21.74 -20.80 17.22
N GLU A 332 20.70 -20.93 18.06
CA GLU A 332 20.58 -20.19 19.33
C GLU A 332 21.77 -20.47 20.26
N LYS A 333 22.12 -21.74 20.46
CA LYS A 333 23.28 -22.15 21.28
C LYS A 333 24.63 -21.65 20.76
N LYS A 334 24.73 -21.36 19.45
CA LYS A 334 25.91 -20.77 18.81
C LYS A 334 25.82 -19.25 18.67
N HIS A 335 24.83 -18.64 19.32
CA HIS A 335 24.59 -17.19 19.37
C HIS A 335 24.43 -16.54 17.99
N VAL A 336 23.98 -17.31 17.01
CA VAL A 336 23.77 -16.85 15.63
C VAL A 336 22.82 -15.67 15.61
N LYS A 337 23.21 -14.59 14.94
CA LYS A 337 22.40 -13.36 14.84
C LYS A 337 21.57 -13.33 13.57
N GLY A 338 22.06 -13.94 12.50
CA GLY A 338 21.39 -13.99 11.21
C GLY A 338 21.39 -15.37 10.57
N MET A 339 20.30 -15.71 9.91
CA MET A 339 20.14 -16.88 9.05
C MET A 339 19.74 -16.42 7.64
N VAL A 340 20.59 -16.68 6.65
CA VAL A 340 20.25 -16.58 5.23
C VAL A 340 19.62 -17.90 4.82
N LEU A 341 18.31 -17.92 4.62
CA LEU A 341 17.55 -19.13 4.35
C LEU A 341 17.25 -19.26 2.86
N ILE A 342 18.15 -19.94 2.14
CA ILE A 342 18.10 -20.11 0.68
C ILE A 342 16.96 -21.05 0.27
N THR A 343 16.62 -21.97 1.16
CA THR A 343 15.64 -23.04 0.97
C THR A 343 14.26 -22.54 0.51
N SER A 344 13.69 -23.24 -0.47
CA SER A 344 12.28 -23.16 -0.88
C SER A 344 11.46 -24.33 -0.30
N GLY A 345 10.15 -24.33 -0.53
CA GLY A 345 9.18 -25.27 0.03
C GLY A 345 8.36 -24.70 1.19
N PHE A 346 8.18 -23.38 1.24
CA PHE A 346 7.43 -22.67 2.28
C PHE A 346 6.08 -22.19 1.74
N ARG A 347 5.66 -20.95 2.02
CA ARG A 347 4.31 -20.46 1.65
C ARG A 347 3.97 -20.61 0.16
N GLU A 348 4.98 -20.66 -0.70
CA GLU A 348 4.83 -20.84 -2.15
C GLU A 348 4.29 -22.22 -2.55
N VAL A 349 4.31 -23.23 -1.66
CA VAL A 349 3.76 -24.58 -1.94
C VAL A 349 2.37 -24.81 -1.33
N GLY A 350 1.74 -23.79 -0.74
CA GLY A 350 0.39 -23.86 -0.16
C GLY A 350 0.37 -23.83 1.37
N ASP A 351 -0.79 -24.20 1.95
CA ASP A 351 -1.08 -23.96 3.37
C ASP A 351 -0.14 -24.69 4.35
N GLN A 352 0.27 -25.92 4.02
CA GLN A 352 1.25 -26.66 4.84
C GLN A 352 2.60 -25.95 4.89
N GLY A 353 3.04 -25.42 3.75
CA GLY A 353 4.30 -24.68 3.66
C GLY A 353 4.21 -23.32 4.36
N ARG A 354 3.05 -22.66 4.33
CA ARG A 354 2.76 -21.44 5.10
C ARG A 354 2.85 -21.70 6.60
N GLN A 355 2.19 -22.75 7.09
CA GLN A 355 2.23 -23.11 8.51
C GLN A 355 3.66 -23.40 8.99
N LEU A 356 4.42 -24.19 8.22
CA LEU A 356 5.82 -24.48 8.54
C LEU A 356 6.67 -23.21 8.58
N GLU A 357 6.47 -22.28 7.63
CA GLU A 357 7.16 -21.00 7.60
C GLU A 357 6.86 -20.17 8.85
N ASP A 358 5.58 -20.03 9.22
CA ASP A 358 5.13 -19.27 10.38
C ASP A 358 5.70 -19.83 11.68
N GLU A 359 5.71 -21.17 11.83
CA GLU A 359 6.30 -21.86 12.97
C GLU A 359 7.82 -21.59 13.07
N ILE A 360 8.56 -21.71 11.96
CA ILE A 360 10.01 -21.43 11.93
C ILE A 360 10.29 -19.96 12.24
N MET A 361 9.51 -19.02 11.68
CA MET A 361 9.68 -17.60 11.95
C MET A 361 9.41 -17.28 13.42
N ALA A 362 8.39 -17.90 14.02
CA ALA A 362 8.10 -17.74 15.45
C ALA A 362 9.25 -18.27 16.33
N ALA A 363 9.78 -19.46 16.01
CA ALA A 363 10.90 -20.06 16.73
C ALA A 363 12.19 -19.20 16.59
N ALA A 364 12.52 -18.77 15.36
CA ALA A 364 13.68 -17.92 15.09
C ALA A 364 13.60 -16.57 15.84
N ARG A 365 12.42 -15.93 15.86
CA ARG A 365 12.19 -14.71 16.65
C ARG A 365 12.43 -14.94 18.14
N LYS A 366 11.91 -16.03 18.70
CA LYS A 366 12.10 -16.39 20.11
C LYS A 366 13.59 -16.59 20.45
N ALA A 367 14.34 -17.19 19.53
CA ALA A 367 15.79 -17.39 19.65
C ALA A 367 16.63 -16.12 19.36
N GLY A 368 16.01 -15.01 18.95
CA GLY A 368 16.72 -13.77 18.59
C GLY A 368 17.50 -13.84 17.28
N ILE A 369 17.11 -14.75 16.37
CA ILE A 369 17.75 -14.98 15.07
C ILE A 369 16.95 -14.24 14.00
N LEU A 370 17.59 -13.31 13.28
CA LEU A 370 17.01 -12.67 12.11
C LEU A 370 17.07 -13.58 10.89
N VAL A 371 15.96 -13.67 10.15
CA VAL A 371 15.89 -14.52 8.94
C VAL A 371 15.81 -13.65 7.68
N ILE A 372 16.79 -13.80 6.80
CA ILE A 372 16.79 -13.23 5.45
C ILE A 372 16.27 -14.31 4.49
N GLY A 373 15.13 -14.03 3.84
CA GLY A 373 14.35 -15.01 3.08
C GLY A 373 13.05 -15.40 3.79
N PRO A 374 12.58 -16.67 3.69
CA PRO A 374 13.18 -17.80 2.97
C PRO A 374 13.14 -17.64 1.44
N ASN A 375 13.54 -18.68 0.71
CA ASN A 375 13.54 -18.72 -0.75
C ASN A 375 14.26 -17.50 -1.35
N THR A 376 15.43 -17.20 -0.81
CA THR A 376 16.26 -16.08 -1.25
C THR A 376 17.48 -16.54 -2.04
N MET A 377 17.96 -15.69 -2.94
CA MET A 377 19.27 -15.88 -3.58
C MET A 377 20.43 -15.46 -2.69
N GLY A 378 20.18 -15.02 -1.45
CA GLY A 378 21.19 -14.69 -0.46
C GLY A 378 21.58 -13.21 -0.47
N LEU A 379 22.81 -12.92 -0.05
CA LEU A 379 23.29 -11.54 0.11
C LEU A 379 24.75 -11.38 -0.32
N CYS A 380 25.11 -10.15 -0.64
CA CYS A 380 26.47 -9.76 -0.96
C CYS A 380 26.79 -8.38 -0.36
N ASN A 381 27.96 -8.23 0.24
CA ASN A 381 28.51 -6.96 0.67
C ASN A 381 30.00 -6.91 0.29
N PRO A 382 30.36 -6.24 -0.83
CA PRO A 382 31.74 -6.18 -1.31
C PRO A 382 32.69 -5.50 -0.32
N HIS A 383 32.21 -4.56 0.49
CA HIS A 383 33.02 -3.89 1.54
C HIS A 383 33.49 -4.85 2.64
N ALA A 384 32.80 -5.98 2.81
CA ALA A 384 33.16 -7.03 3.77
C ALA A 384 33.74 -8.28 3.10
N SER A 385 33.97 -8.25 1.78
CA SER A 385 34.27 -9.43 0.98
C SER A 385 33.28 -10.58 1.22
N LEU A 386 32.01 -10.25 1.44
CA LEU A 386 30.95 -11.18 1.76
C LEU A 386 30.16 -11.49 0.50
N TYR A 387 30.32 -12.70 -0.04
CA TYR A 387 29.66 -13.15 -1.26
C TYR A 387 28.94 -14.48 -1.00
N VAL A 388 27.73 -14.39 -0.45
CA VAL A 388 26.89 -15.55 -0.09
C VAL A 388 25.57 -15.48 -0.83
N SER A 389 25.69 -15.37 -2.16
CA SER A 389 24.54 -15.31 -3.06
C SER A 389 24.65 -16.30 -4.22
N GLY A 390 23.51 -16.59 -4.85
CA GLY A 390 23.42 -17.41 -6.06
C GLY A 390 24.00 -16.77 -7.32
N ALA A 391 24.46 -15.52 -7.25
CA ALA A 391 25.19 -14.88 -8.33
C ALA A 391 26.67 -15.25 -8.28
N ASN A 392 27.24 -15.59 -9.42
CA ASN A 392 28.69 -15.64 -9.62
C ASN A 392 29.19 -14.27 -10.06
N ALA A 393 28.98 -13.27 -9.21
CA ALA A 393 29.36 -11.89 -9.45
C ALA A 393 30.18 -11.35 -8.26
N LEU A 394 31.24 -10.61 -8.56
CA LEU A 394 32.12 -9.95 -7.59
C LEU A 394 32.11 -8.44 -7.84
N PRO A 395 30.97 -7.76 -7.65
CA PRO A 395 30.87 -6.33 -7.92
C PRO A 395 31.84 -5.52 -7.05
N LEU A 396 32.29 -4.39 -7.59
CA LEU A 396 33.15 -3.46 -6.87
C LEU A 396 32.42 -2.89 -5.63
N PRO A 397 33.13 -2.62 -4.52
CA PRO A 397 32.56 -1.84 -3.42
C PRO A 397 32.13 -0.45 -3.90
N GLY A 398 30.93 -0.04 -3.52
CA GLY A 398 30.41 1.30 -3.82
C GLY A 398 29.24 1.69 -2.93
N SER A 399 28.35 2.52 -3.44
CA SER A 399 27.30 3.18 -2.65
C SER A 399 25.86 2.81 -3.05
N THR A 400 25.68 1.88 -4.00
CA THR A 400 24.35 1.45 -4.45
C THR A 400 23.89 0.24 -3.66
N ALA A 401 22.80 0.39 -2.89
CA ALA A 401 22.12 -0.73 -2.26
C ALA A 401 21.11 -1.33 -3.25
N LEU A 402 21.13 -2.64 -3.44
CA LEU A 402 20.23 -3.37 -4.33
C LEU A 402 19.43 -4.40 -3.51
N VAL A 403 18.11 -4.21 -3.41
CA VAL A 403 17.21 -5.14 -2.70
C VAL A 403 16.20 -5.70 -3.69
N SER A 404 16.07 -7.03 -3.76
CA SER A 404 15.23 -7.68 -4.76
C SER A 404 14.42 -8.83 -4.18
N GLN A 405 13.10 -8.78 -4.36
CA GLN A 405 12.21 -9.90 -4.04
C GLN A 405 12.48 -11.10 -4.94
N SER A 406 12.52 -10.89 -6.25
CA SER A 406 12.92 -11.93 -7.19
C SER A 406 14.40 -12.23 -7.07
N GLY A 407 14.69 -13.49 -6.75
CA GLY A 407 16.04 -13.99 -6.72
C GLY A 407 16.75 -13.86 -8.08
N ASN A 408 16.15 -14.41 -9.13
CA ASN A 408 16.77 -14.50 -10.44
C ASN A 408 17.04 -13.11 -11.06
N LEU A 409 16.09 -12.19 -10.93
CA LEU A 409 16.32 -10.83 -11.41
C LEU A 409 17.36 -10.10 -10.56
N GLY A 410 17.35 -10.31 -9.24
CA GLY A 410 18.35 -9.73 -8.35
C GLY A 410 19.78 -10.15 -8.71
N THR A 411 20.01 -11.43 -9.01
CA THR A 411 21.34 -11.92 -9.42
C THR A 411 21.75 -11.39 -10.79
N GLN A 412 20.81 -11.23 -11.73
CA GLN A 412 21.08 -10.60 -13.03
C GLN A 412 21.44 -9.12 -12.90
N LEU A 413 20.70 -8.37 -12.08
CA LEU A 413 21.02 -6.97 -11.78
C LEU A 413 22.38 -6.82 -11.10
N LEU A 414 22.75 -7.77 -10.24
CA LEU A 414 24.07 -7.78 -9.61
C LEU A 414 25.20 -8.04 -10.60
N ALA A 415 25.02 -9.03 -11.49
CA ALA A 415 25.99 -9.32 -12.55
C ALA A 415 26.10 -8.16 -13.56
N PHE A 416 24.97 -7.52 -13.88
CA PHE A 416 24.95 -6.31 -14.70
C PHE A 416 25.73 -5.19 -14.02
N ALA A 417 25.53 -4.97 -12.72
CA ALA A 417 26.26 -3.96 -11.97
C ALA A 417 27.78 -4.19 -12.01
N GLU A 418 28.23 -5.43 -11.84
CA GLU A 418 29.65 -5.80 -12.00
C GLU A 418 30.17 -5.46 -13.40
N GLN A 419 29.46 -5.86 -14.45
CA GLN A 419 29.88 -5.60 -15.85
C GLN A 419 29.92 -4.11 -16.20
N GLN A 420 29.03 -3.30 -15.63
CA GLN A 420 28.97 -1.86 -15.87
C GLN A 420 29.84 -1.04 -14.90
N GLY A 421 30.56 -1.69 -13.97
CA GLY A 421 31.36 -0.98 -12.97
C GLY A 421 30.53 -0.19 -11.95
N ILE A 422 29.25 -0.55 -11.76
CA ILE A 422 28.39 0.06 -10.75
C ILE A 422 28.78 -0.53 -9.39
N GLY A 423 29.32 0.32 -8.52
CA GLY A 423 29.76 -0.10 -7.18
C GLY A 423 28.59 -0.41 -6.25
N ILE A 424 28.62 -1.60 -5.64
CA ILE A 424 27.57 -2.10 -4.75
C ILE A 424 27.94 -1.88 -3.28
N ARG A 425 26.98 -1.31 -2.54
CA ARG A 425 27.04 -1.18 -1.09
C ARG A 425 26.63 -2.48 -0.41
N VAL A 426 25.48 -3.00 -0.80
CA VAL A 426 24.93 -4.27 -0.35
C VAL A 426 23.93 -4.74 -1.39
N PHE A 427 23.93 -6.03 -1.67
CA PHE A 427 22.87 -6.72 -2.38
C PHE A 427 22.16 -7.66 -1.42
N VAL A 428 20.84 -7.64 -1.41
CA VAL A 428 20.02 -8.58 -0.64
C VAL A 428 18.88 -9.10 -1.51
N GLY A 429 18.86 -10.42 -1.70
CA GLY A 429 17.63 -11.11 -2.09
C GLY A 429 16.70 -11.15 -0.88
N SER A 430 15.56 -10.49 -0.93
CA SER A 430 14.62 -10.50 0.20
C SER A 430 13.76 -11.78 0.23
N GLY A 431 13.59 -12.42 -0.93
CA GLY A 431 12.86 -13.69 -1.07
C GLY A 431 11.39 -13.54 -0.69
N ASN A 432 10.86 -14.51 0.07
CA ASN A 432 9.46 -14.48 0.51
C ASN A 432 9.14 -13.37 1.54
N GLU A 433 10.17 -12.78 2.16
CA GLU A 433 10.05 -11.73 3.18
C GLU A 433 9.25 -12.18 4.42
N ALA A 434 9.47 -13.42 4.90
CA ALA A 434 8.71 -13.97 6.02
C ALA A 434 9.06 -13.32 7.38
N MET A 435 10.26 -12.76 7.50
CA MET A 435 10.69 -12.04 8.69
C MET A 435 11.24 -10.65 8.41
N ILE A 436 12.03 -10.46 7.35
CA ILE A 436 12.59 -9.15 7.01
C ILE A 436 12.03 -8.76 5.65
N THR A 437 11.39 -7.60 5.59
CA THR A 437 10.69 -7.12 4.40
C THR A 437 11.45 -5.98 3.74
N ILE A 438 11.02 -5.58 2.55
CA ILE A 438 11.67 -4.47 1.85
C ILE A 438 11.61 -3.15 2.63
N GLU A 439 10.54 -2.93 3.39
CA GLU A 439 10.36 -1.75 4.24
C GLU A 439 11.41 -1.72 5.36
N ASP A 440 11.77 -2.87 5.93
CA ASP A 440 12.86 -2.96 6.91
C ASP A 440 14.21 -2.58 6.30
N TYR A 441 14.50 -3.06 5.09
CA TYR A 441 15.75 -2.71 4.41
C TYR A 441 15.82 -1.22 4.11
N MET A 442 14.73 -0.62 3.63
CA MET A 442 14.68 0.82 3.35
C MET A 442 14.94 1.65 4.61
N GLN A 443 14.32 1.29 5.73
CA GLN A 443 14.52 1.97 7.00
C GLN A 443 15.93 1.76 7.56
N ALA A 444 16.50 0.56 7.39
CA ALA A 444 17.88 0.28 7.80
C ALA A 444 18.89 1.07 6.94
N LEU A 445 18.63 1.20 5.64
CA LEU A 445 19.50 1.89 4.68
C LEU A 445 19.41 3.42 4.80
N GLU A 446 18.36 3.99 5.39
CA GLU A 446 18.24 5.44 5.59
C GLU A 446 19.42 6.04 6.39
N PRO A 447 19.79 5.54 7.58
CA PRO A 447 20.95 6.06 8.32
C PRO A 447 22.32 5.60 7.80
N ASP A 448 22.40 4.71 6.80
CA ASP A 448 23.68 4.19 6.30
C ASP A 448 24.45 5.20 5.43
N GLU A 449 25.52 5.76 5.98
CA GLU A 449 26.33 6.78 5.30
C GLU A 449 27.00 6.29 4.01
N LEU A 450 27.23 4.98 3.88
CA LEU A 450 27.78 4.40 2.65
C LEU A 450 26.72 4.26 1.55
N THR A 451 25.44 4.16 1.91
CA THR A 451 24.36 4.07 0.92
C THR A 451 24.03 5.47 0.38
N ARG A 452 24.18 5.65 -0.94
CA ARG A 452 23.82 6.89 -1.65
C ARG A 452 22.65 6.69 -2.61
N THR A 453 22.45 5.48 -3.11
CA THR A 453 21.34 5.14 -4.01
C THR A 453 20.74 3.81 -3.59
N VAL A 454 19.42 3.71 -3.61
CA VAL A 454 18.69 2.47 -3.30
C VAL A 454 17.92 2.03 -4.53
N VAL A 455 18.20 0.81 -5.00
CA VAL A 455 17.51 0.16 -6.11
C VAL A 455 16.68 -0.97 -5.54
N LEU A 456 15.37 -0.93 -5.78
CA LEU A 456 14.41 -1.91 -5.31
C LEU A 456 13.81 -2.63 -6.51
N TYR A 457 13.80 -3.97 -6.47
CA TYR A 457 12.89 -4.75 -7.30
C TYR A 457 11.78 -5.34 -6.45
N ILE A 458 10.54 -4.97 -6.79
CA ILE A 458 9.33 -5.36 -6.05
C ILE A 458 8.32 -6.01 -6.97
N GLU A 459 7.67 -7.06 -6.50
CA GLU A 459 6.50 -7.68 -7.12
C GLU A 459 5.26 -7.43 -6.26
N SER A 460 5.40 -7.43 -4.94
CA SER A 460 4.35 -7.11 -3.97
C SER A 460 4.90 -6.32 -2.79
N VAL A 461 4.02 -5.69 -2.01
CA VAL A 461 4.37 -5.02 -0.74
C VAL A 461 3.57 -5.68 0.38
N LYS A 462 4.21 -5.95 1.52
CA LYS A 462 3.52 -6.57 2.66
C LYS A 462 2.71 -5.52 3.43
N ASP A 463 3.29 -4.35 3.60
CA ASP A 463 2.70 -3.20 4.25
C ASP A 463 2.86 -1.99 3.33
N GLY A 464 1.86 -1.75 2.47
CA GLY A 464 1.92 -0.69 1.47
C GLY A 464 2.06 0.70 2.12
N ARG A 465 1.40 0.91 3.25
CA ARG A 465 1.48 2.17 3.99
C ARG A 465 2.90 2.42 4.48
N ARG A 466 3.48 1.45 5.18
CA ARG A 466 4.86 1.53 5.68
C ARG A 466 5.86 1.64 4.54
N PHE A 467 5.62 0.96 3.41
CA PHE A 467 6.45 1.08 2.22
C PHE A 467 6.47 2.52 1.71
N PHE A 468 5.29 3.13 1.53
CA PHE A 468 5.19 4.52 1.08
C PHE A 468 5.88 5.49 2.04
N GLU A 469 5.62 5.37 3.34
CA GLU A 469 6.24 6.23 4.36
C GLU A 469 7.77 6.09 4.39
N SER A 470 8.25 4.84 4.30
CA SER A 470 9.69 4.56 4.25
C SER A 470 10.33 5.07 2.96
N ALA A 471 9.65 4.96 1.82
CA ALA A 471 10.10 5.50 0.53
C ALA A 471 10.19 7.02 0.57
N ALA A 472 9.14 7.67 1.06
CA ALA A 472 9.04 9.13 1.17
C ALA A 472 10.10 9.70 2.13
N GLN A 473 10.40 9.00 3.22
CA GLN A 473 11.44 9.42 4.15
C GLN A 473 12.85 9.22 3.56
N LEU A 474 13.12 8.04 2.99
CA LEU A 474 14.41 7.71 2.38
C LEU A 474 14.74 8.65 1.20
N SER A 475 13.74 8.94 0.36
CA SER A 475 13.90 9.74 -0.86
C SER A 475 14.23 11.21 -0.61
N LYS A 476 14.04 11.73 0.61
CA LYS A 476 14.49 13.08 1.01
C LYS A 476 16.00 13.25 0.85
N ASN A 477 16.76 12.19 1.10
CA ASN A 477 18.22 12.24 1.16
C ASN A 477 18.91 11.31 0.15
N LYS A 478 18.23 10.25 -0.29
CA LYS A 478 18.81 9.19 -1.13
C LYS A 478 17.86 8.85 -2.27
N PRO A 479 18.28 8.97 -3.54
CA PRO A 479 17.46 8.51 -4.66
C PRO A 479 17.04 7.05 -4.51
N VAL A 480 15.74 6.80 -4.67
CA VAL A 480 15.13 5.47 -4.67
C VAL A 480 14.65 5.14 -6.07
N VAL A 481 15.22 4.10 -6.68
CA VAL A 481 14.83 3.59 -7.99
C VAL A 481 14.04 2.31 -7.79
N VAL A 482 12.79 2.28 -8.26
CA VAL A 482 11.91 1.12 -8.09
C VAL A 482 11.61 0.49 -9.44
N LEU A 483 11.95 -0.79 -9.59
CA LEU A 483 11.53 -1.62 -10.70
C LEU A 483 10.39 -2.54 -10.22
N LYS A 484 9.16 -2.22 -10.63
CA LYS A 484 7.96 -3.03 -10.33
C LYS A 484 7.81 -4.17 -11.34
N GLY A 485 8.01 -5.40 -10.87
CA GLY A 485 7.65 -6.63 -11.56
C GLY A 485 6.15 -6.90 -11.53
N GLY A 486 5.69 -7.92 -12.26
CA GLY A 486 4.29 -8.37 -12.24
C GLY A 486 3.27 -7.28 -12.56
N ARG A 487 3.51 -6.49 -13.60
CA ARG A 487 2.60 -5.41 -14.04
C ARG A 487 1.50 -5.89 -15.00
N THR A 488 1.59 -7.13 -15.46
CA THR A 488 0.63 -7.74 -16.39
C THR A 488 -0.02 -8.93 -15.72
N GLN A 489 -1.24 -9.28 -16.10
CA GLN A 489 -1.94 -10.48 -15.59
C GLN A 489 -1.12 -11.78 -15.74
N VAL A 490 -0.23 -11.85 -16.73
CA VAL A 490 0.69 -12.99 -16.93
C VAL A 490 1.85 -12.94 -15.94
N GLY A 491 2.35 -11.75 -15.60
CA GLY A 491 3.43 -11.58 -14.61
C GLY A 491 2.97 -11.54 -13.15
N GLU A 492 1.66 -11.53 -12.90
CA GLU A 492 1.06 -11.71 -11.56
C GLU A 492 0.92 -13.19 -11.17
N ARG A 493 1.11 -14.11 -12.12
CA ARG A 493 1.15 -15.56 -11.93
C ARG A 493 2.58 -16.04 -11.79
#